data_AF-A0A3B9FM00-F1
#
_entry.id   AF-A0A3B9FM00-F1
#
_cell.length_a   1.000
_cell.length_b   1.000
_cell.length_c   1.000
_cell.angle_alpha   90.00
_cell.angle_beta   90.00
_cell.angle_gamma   90.00
#
_symmetry.space_group_name_H-M   'P 1'
#
loop_
_entity.id
_entity.type
_entity.pdbx_description
1 polymer ?
#
loop_
_entity_poly.entity_id
_entity_poly.type
_entity_poly.pdbx_seq_one_letter_code
_entity_poly.pdbx_strand_id
1 'polypeptide(L)' 'MGENNMEQVAKKLKDTIGGITEILIVAIGLLVVVQVVFGAEGGIDIIGNITGVVDSFIGEGASLASLVALLIVMGVLGRK' A
#
# COMPACT_ATOMS: atom_id res chain seq x y z
N MET A 1 -27.19 -19.09 -25.50
CA MET A 1 -26.31 -18.05 -24.94
C MET A 1 -25.03 -18.73 -24.53
N GLY A 2 -24.02 -18.74 -25.41
CA GLY A 2 -22.71 -19.28 -25.09
C GLY A 2 -21.89 -18.17 -24.44
N GLU A 3 -21.53 -18.33 -23.18
CA GLU A 3 -20.49 -17.52 -22.55
C GLU A 3 -19.21 -17.77 -23.37
N ASN A 4 -18.68 -16.73 -24.02
CA ASN A 4 -17.54 -16.90 -24.91
C ASN A 4 -16.38 -17.43 -24.06
N ASN A 5 -15.71 -18.52 -24.46
CA ASN A 5 -14.62 -19.15 -23.69
C ASN A 5 -13.57 -18.15 -23.15
N MET A 6 -13.42 -17.01 -23.82
CA MET A 6 -12.56 -15.89 -23.43
C MET A 6 -13.03 -15.15 -22.16
N GLU A 7 -14.33 -15.01 -21.93
CA GLU A 7 -14.90 -14.40 -20.71
C GLU A 7 -14.64 -15.27 -19.49
N GLN A 8 -14.78 -16.59 -19.62
CA GLN A 8 -14.48 -17.54 -18.55
C GLN A 8 -12.99 -17.56 -18.18
N VAL A 9 -12.10 -17.48 -19.17
CA VAL A 9 -10.65 -17.37 -18.95
C VAL A 9 -10.30 -16.04 -18.27
N ALA A 10 -10.89 -14.92 -18.73
CA ALA A 10 -10.68 -13.61 -18.12
C ALA A 10 -11.14 -13.59 -16.66
N LYS A 11 -12.28 -14.22 -16.36
CA LYS A 11 -12.81 -14.32 -14.99
C LYS A 11 -11.90 -15.15 -14.09
N LYS A 12 -11.50 -16.35 -14.52
CA LYS A 12 -10.55 -17.19 -13.77
C LYS A 12 -9.22 -16.48 -13.52
N LEU A 13 -8.71 -15.77 -14.52
CA LEU A 13 -7.48 -14.99 -14.39
C LEU A 13 -7.65 -13.85 -13.39
N LYS A 14 -8.74 -13.08 -13.48
CA LYS A 14 -9.06 -12.00 -12.53
C LYS A 14 -9.18 -12.51 -11.10
N ASP A 15 -9.90 -13.62 -10.91
CA ASP A 15 -10.11 -14.22 -9.59
C ASP A 15 -8.78 -14.74 -9.00
N THR A 16 -7.93 -15.34 -9.84
CA THR A 16 -6.59 -15.82 -9.43
C THR A 16 -5.67 -14.66 -9.07
N ILE A 17 -5.61 -13.60 -9.89
CA ILE A 17 -4.80 -12.40 -9.61
C ILE A 17 -5.31 -11.71 -8.35
N GLY A 18 -6.63 -11.62 -8.17
CA GLY A 18 -7.26 -11.06 -6.97
C GLY A 18 -6.82 -11.80 -5.70
N GLY A 19 -6.93 -13.13 -5.71
CA GLY A 19 -6.52 -13.96 -4.57
C GLY A 19 -5.02 -13.85 -4.25
N ILE A 20 -4.15 -13.81 -5.26
CA ILE A 20 -2.70 -13.61 -5.05
C ILE A 20 -2.43 -12.22 -4.48
N THR A 21 -3.10 -11.19 -4.99
CA THR A 21 -2.95 -9.81 -4.51
C THR A 21 -3.30 -9.70 -3.03
N GLU A 22 -4.38 -10.33 -2.60
CA GLU A 22 -4.82 -10.34 -1.20
C GLU A 22 -3.77 -10.99 -0.28
N ILE A 23 -3.21 -12.13 -0.70
CA ILE A 23 -2.14 -12.81 0.04
C ILE A 23 -0.89 -11.94 0.14
N LEU A 24 -0.50 -11.28 -0.95
CA LEU A 24 0.67 -10.39 -0.97
C LEU A 24 0.48 -9.18 -0.07
N ILE A 25 -0.72 -8.58 -0.03
CA ILE A 25 -1.04 -7.46 0.88
C ILE A 25 -0.86 -7.88 2.34
N VAL A 26 -1.39 -9.05 2.72
CA VAL A 26 -1.24 -9.58 4.08
C VAL A 26 0.23 -9.85 4.41
N ALA A 27 0.98 -10.44 3.47
CA ALA A 27 2.40 -10.69 3.65
C ALA A 27 3.21 -9.40 3.85
N ILE A 28 2.96 -8.36 3.04
CA ILE A 28 3.60 -7.05 3.21
C ILE A 28 3.23 -6.45 4.56
N GLY A 29 1.95 -6.52 4.98
CA GLY A 29 1.52 -6.04 6.29
C GLY A 29 2.25 -6.71 7.45
N LEU A 30 2.43 -8.04 7.39
CA LEU A 30 3.23 -8.77 8.38
C LEU A 30 4.69 -8.34 8.39
N LEU A 31 5.28 -8.14 7.21
CA LEU A 31 6.67 -7.71 7.13
C LEU A 31 6.88 -6.28 7.63
N VAL A 32 5.90 -5.38 7.47
CA VAL A 32 5.92 -4.05 8.12
C VAL A 32 5.97 -4.20 9.64
N VAL A 33 5.15 -5.08 10.22
CA VAL A 33 5.16 -5.34 11.68
C VAL A 33 6.53 -5.86 12.13
N VAL A 34 7.12 -6.80 11.38
CA VAL A 34 8.47 -7.33 11.67
C VAL A 34 9.49 -6.19 11.66
N GLN A 35 9.49 -5.32 10.65
CA GLN A 35 10.45 -4.22 10.58
C GLN A 35 10.26 -3.19 11.70
N VAL A 36 9.03 -2.95 12.16
CA VAL A 36 8.76 -2.07 13.32
C VAL A 36 9.34 -2.65 14.61
N VAL A 37 9.24 -3.96 14.83
CA VAL A 37 9.70 -4.62 16.06
C VAL A 37 11.21 -4.86 16.06
N PHE A 38 11.75 -5.28 14.92
CA PHE A 38 13.14 -5.74 14.81
C PHE A 38 14.08 -4.74 14.12
N GLY A 39 13.54 -3.63 13.58
CA GLY A 39 14.31 -2.65 12.83
C GLY A 39 14.61 -3.09 11.39
N ALA A 40 15.32 -2.22 10.65
CA ALA A 40 15.62 -2.42 9.22
C ALA A 40 16.82 -3.35 8.94
N GLU A 41 17.46 -3.90 9.97
CA GLU A 41 18.70 -4.69 9.83
C GLU A 41 18.48 -6.05 9.12
N GLY A 42 17.22 -6.47 8.94
CA GLY A 42 16.82 -7.75 8.35
C GLY A 42 16.84 -7.85 6.80
N GLY A 43 17.35 -6.83 6.09
CA GLY A 43 17.67 -6.92 4.67
C GLY A 43 16.60 -6.43 3.67
N ILE A 44 15.38 -6.10 4.11
CA ILE A 44 14.39 -5.40 3.28
C ILE A 44 13.84 -4.22 4.06
N ASP A 45 14.15 -3.00 3.59
CA ASP A 45 13.58 -1.78 4.13
C ASP A 45 12.22 -1.49 3.49
N ILE A 46 11.19 -2.14 4.01
CA ILE A 46 9.81 -2.07 3.50
C ILE A 46 9.17 -0.73 3.83
N ILE A 47 9.42 -0.21 5.03
CA ILE A 47 8.93 1.12 5.43
C ILE A 47 9.57 2.20 4.56
N GLY A 48 10.89 2.15 4.34
CA GLY A 48 11.58 3.06 3.43
C GLY A 48 11.10 2.95 1.99
N ASN A 49 10.89 1.72 1.49
CA ASN A 49 10.34 1.50 0.15
C ASN A 49 8.91 2.06 -0.01
N ILE A 50 8.02 1.82 0.96
CA ILE A 50 6.67 2.39 0.95
C ILE A 50 6.73 3.92 1.02
N THR A 51 7.59 4.46 1.89
CA THR A 51 7.80 5.90 2.04
C THR A 51 8.26 6.53 0.73
N GLY A 52 9.24 5.93 0.05
CA GLY A 52 9.73 6.43 -1.24
C GLY A 52 8.67 6.41 -2.34
N VAL A 53 7.82 5.37 -2.38
CA VAL A 53 6.67 5.35 -3.29
C VAL A 53 5.72 6.49 -2.98
N VAL A 54 5.36 6.69 -1.71
CA VAL A 54 4.43 7.77 -1.35
C VAL A 54 5.04 9.15 -1.62
N ASP A 55 6.31 9.38 -1.27
CA ASP A 55 7.00 10.65 -1.54
C ASP A 55 7.00 10.98 -3.04
N SER A 56 7.11 9.97 -3.92
CA SER A 56 7.01 10.16 -5.37
C SER A 56 5.63 10.68 -5.83
N PHE A 57 4.55 10.39 -5.10
CA PHE A 57 3.21 10.90 -5.38
C PHE A 57 3.00 12.34 -4.89
N ILE A 58 3.70 12.77 -3.85
CA ILE A 58 3.54 14.12 -3.27
C ILE A 58 4.29 15.16 -4.10
N GLY A 59 5.38 14.76 -4.76
CA GLY A 59 6.17 15.60 -5.65
C GLY A 59 7.47 16.11 -5.01
N GLU A 60 8.42 16.52 -5.84
CA GLU A 60 9.74 16.96 -5.40
C GLU A 60 9.64 18.16 -4.43
N GLY A 61 10.29 18.04 -3.28
CA GLY A 61 10.32 19.07 -2.24
C GLY A 61 9.19 18.99 -1.22
N ALA A 62 8.23 18.08 -1.40
CA ALA A 62 7.21 17.78 -0.40
C ALA A 62 7.57 16.50 0.36
N SER A 63 7.24 16.47 1.65
CA SER A 63 7.44 15.30 2.52
C SER A 63 6.11 14.81 3.04
N LEU A 64 5.96 13.50 3.25
CA LEU A 64 4.90 12.92 4.08
C LEU A 64 4.61 13.70 5.37
N ALA A 65 5.64 14.24 6.02
CA ALA A 65 5.48 15.04 7.23
C ALA A 65 4.61 16.30 7.02
N SER A 66 4.68 16.92 5.83
CA SER A 66 3.87 18.08 5.47
C SER A 66 2.40 17.73 5.27
N LEU A 67 2.10 16.55 4.71
CA LEU A 67 0.74 16.02 4.62
C LEU A 67 0.18 15.71 6.01
N VAL A 68 0.95 15.03 6.85
CA VAL A 68 0.56 14.72 8.23
C VAL A 68 0.30 16.01 9.02
N ALA A 69 1.15 17.02 8.88
CA ALA A 69 0.94 18.32 9.51
C ALA A 69 -0.39 18.97 9.06
N LEU A 70 -0.71 18.94 7.76
CA LEU A 70 -1.98 19.44 7.24
C LEU A 70 -3.18 18.67 7.79
N LEU A 71 -3.10 17.33 7.86
CA LEU A 71 -4.14 16.48 8.45
C LEU A 71 -4.37 16.80 9.93
N ILE A 72 -3.30 17.04 10.69
CA ILE A 72 -3.40 17.46 12.10
C ILE A 72 -4.10 18.81 12.20
N VAL A 73 -3.71 19.80 11.39
CA VAL A 73 -4.34 21.13 11.36
C VAL A 73 -5.83 21.00 11.02
N MET A 74 -6.19 20.24 9.99
CA MET A 74 -7.59 20.00 9.65
C MET A 74 -8.34 19.27 10.77
N GLY A 75 -7.72 18.29 11.43
CA GLY A 75 -8.32 17.60 12.57
C GLY A 75 -8.56 18.51 13.78
N VAL A 76 -7.68 19.49 14.02
CA VAL A 76 -7.84 20.50 15.06
C VAL A 76 -8.91 21.52 14.68
N LEU A 77 -8.92 22.01 13.44
CA LEU A 77 -9.90 22.99 12.95
C LEU A 77 -11.30 22.39 12.78
N GLY A 78 -11.38 21.10 12.45
CA GLY A 78 -12.63 20.35 12.31
C GLY A 78 -13.27 19.94 13.64
N ARG A 79 -12.59 20.10 14.78
CA ARG A 79 -13.22 20.01 16.09
C ARG A 79 -14.10 21.23 16.34
N LYS A 80 -15.38 21.10 16.00
CA LYS A 80 -16.50 21.88 16.55
C LYS A 80 -17.47 20.95 17.25
#